data_AF-A0A6A4AY79-F1
#
_entry.id   AF-A0A6A4AY79-F1
#
_cell.length_a   1.000
_cell.length_b   1.000
_cell.length_c   1.000
_cell.angle_alpha   90.00
_cell.angle_beta   90.00
_cell.angle_gamma   90.00
#
_symmetry.space_group_name_H-M   'P 1'
#
loop_
_entity.id
_entity.type
_entity.pdbx_description
1 polymer ?
#
loop_
_entity_poly.entity_id
_entity_poly.type
_entity_poly.pdbx_seq_one_letter_code
_entity_poly.pdbx_strand_id
1 'polypeptide(L)'
;MPTTNYGSLDTQKTKNLPGAKSSALKVSLSTVVLAATIALLIILFGGVAVNVIVGAVVVVYVLAFAGFCYAAVPFASNAVLVPFIAVKMQLQVVYLLFAYAARGFKPAFPQWTLTYELTAMMMRFAFADYGHLVGNKNAHLLRMPFHLHGKFILKSNSRLHGTVPEKLVVNGMEHMWLRDAEKKEKRVVVIHFHGGAYVVSDPLQDVELANQTHTKLKQILKDKYQIDASVDVLLANYRMAPQFLYPTALDDCFAMYKYVLDNEEIAPNHVVLS
;
A
#
# COMPACT_ATOMS: atom_id res chain seq x y z
N MET A 1 -20.48 -23.80 27.86
CA MET A 1 -20.90 -22.40 27.59
C MET A 1 -19.72 -21.65 27.00
N PRO A 2 -19.92 -20.76 26.01
CA PRO A 2 -20.50 -20.99 24.70
C PRO A 2 -19.41 -21.20 23.62
N THR A 3 -19.64 -22.19 22.78
CA THR A 3 -18.96 -22.42 21.49
C THR A 3 -19.62 -21.52 20.43
N THR A 4 -18.84 -20.70 19.73
CA THR A 4 -19.35 -19.87 18.65
C THR A 4 -19.41 -20.66 17.34
N ASN A 5 -20.65 -20.89 16.90
CA ASN A 5 -21.00 -21.40 15.57
C ASN A 5 -20.53 -20.42 14.49
N TYR A 6 -19.48 -20.78 13.75
CA TYR A 6 -19.34 -20.33 12.37
C TYR A 6 -20.04 -21.35 11.47
N GLY A 7 -21.04 -20.86 10.73
CA GLY A 7 -22.04 -21.65 10.03
C GLY A 7 -21.47 -22.71 9.09
N SER A 8 -21.71 -23.97 9.46
CA SER A 8 -21.85 -25.08 8.52
C SER A 8 -23.03 -24.78 7.61
N LEU A 9 -22.78 -24.58 6.31
CA LEU A 9 -23.84 -24.62 5.32
C LEU A 9 -24.14 -26.09 5.02
N ASP A 10 -25.25 -26.56 5.60
CA ASP A 10 -25.84 -27.85 5.28
C ASP A 10 -26.08 -27.98 3.77
N THR A 11 -25.49 -29.04 3.22
CA THR A 11 -25.77 -29.55 1.89
C THR A 11 -27.24 -29.98 1.78
N GLN A 12 -28.07 -29.16 1.14
CA GLN A 12 -29.38 -29.60 0.63
C GLN A 12 -29.34 -29.79 -0.89
N LYS A 13 -29.38 -31.09 -1.25
CA LYS A 13 -30.03 -31.72 -2.41
C LYS A 13 -29.85 -31.06 -3.80
N THR A 14 -28.95 -31.69 -4.55
CA THR A 14 -29.00 -31.89 -5.99
C THR A 14 -30.42 -31.93 -6.57
N LYS A 15 -30.77 -30.89 -7.35
CA LYS A 15 -31.81 -30.94 -8.38
C LYS A 15 -31.14 -30.85 -9.75
N ASN A 16 -31.41 -31.86 -10.56
CA ASN A 16 -31.06 -32.07 -11.97
C ASN A 16 -30.59 -30.83 -12.75
N LEU A 17 -29.35 -30.91 -13.24
CA LEU A 17 -28.79 -30.01 -14.27
C LEU A 17 -29.51 -30.26 -15.61
N PRO A 18 -30.10 -29.24 -16.26
CA PRO A 18 -30.45 -29.33 -17.66
C PRO A 18 -29.18 -29.34 -18.50
N GLY A 19 -29.17 -30.19 -19.53
CA GLY A 19 -28.02 -30.50 -20.38
C GLY A 19 -27.26 -29.29 -20.93
N ALA A 20 -25.99 -29.55 -21.21
CA ALA A 20 -25.02 -28.64 -21.80
C ALA A 20 -25.64 -27.85 -22.98
N LYS A 21 -26.04 -26.60 -22.72
CA LYS A 21 -26.29 -25.63 -23.79
C LYS A 21 -24.94 -25.13 -24.28
N SER A 22 -24.63 -25.52 -25.51
CA SER A 22 -23.45 -25.19 -26.29
C SER A 22 -22.88 -23.79 -25.97
N SER A 23 -21.63 -23.77 -25.48
CA SER A 23 -20.83 -22.56 -25.29
C SER A 23 -20.55 -21.81 -26.60
N ALA A 24 -20.83 -22.43 -27.75
CA ALA A 24 -20.63 -21.82 -29.06
C ALA A 24 -21.48 -20.56 -29.28
N LEU A 25 -22.67 -20.45 -28.66
CA LEU A 25 -23.57 -19.31 -28.89
C LEU A 25 -23.16 -18.04 -28.13
N LYS A 26 -22.51 -18.19 -26.96
CA LYS A 26 -21.94 -17.06 -26.22
C LYS A 26 -20.62 -16.59 -26.83
N VAL A 27 -19.81 -17.54 -27.33
CA VAL A 27 -18.58 -17.24 -28.06
C VAL A 27 -18.91 -16.60 -29.41
N SER A 28 -19.94 -17.06 -30.14
CA SER A 28 -20.31 -16.45 -31.43
C SER A 28 -20.84 -15.02 -31.26
N LEU A 29 -21.67 -14.75 -30.23
CA LEU A 29 -22.18 -13.40 -29.96
C LEU A 29 -21.06 -12.43 -29.57
N SER A 30 -20.08 -12.84 -28.74
CA SER A 30 -18.92 -12.01 -28.42
C SER A 30 -18.02 -11.76 -29.63
N THR A 31 -17.89 -12.74 -30.52
CA THR A 31 -17.07 -12.62 -31.74
C THR A 31 -17.74 -11.70 -32.75
N VAL A 32 -19.07 -11.78 -32.90
CA VAL A 32 -19.86 -10.89 -33.78
C VAL A 32 -19.85 -9.46 -33.24
N VAL A 33 -19.99 -9.24 -31.93
CA VAL A 33 -19.92 -7.90 -31.32
C VAL A 33 -18.52 -7.31 -31.46
N LEU A 34 -17.46 -8.10 -31.26
CA LEU A 34 -16.09 -7.65 -31.46
C LEU A 34 -15.83 -7.31 -32.94
N ALA A 35 -16.25 -8.16 -33.86
CA ALA A 35 -16.12 -7.91 -35.30
C ALA A 35 -16.92 -6.68 -35.75
N ALA A 36 -18.13 -6.48 -35.23
CA ALA A 36 -18.95 -5.31 -35.51
C ALA A 36 -18.34 -4.03 -34.91
N THR A 37 -17.73 -4.11 -33.74
CA THR A 37 -17.03 -2.98 -33.11
C THR A 37 -15.78 -2.62 -33.91
N ILE A 38 -14.99 -3.61 -34.35
CA ILE A 38 -13.83 -3.39 -35.22
C ILE A 38 -14.28 -2.79 -36.57
N ALA A 39 -15.33 -3.34 -37.18
CA ALA A 39 -15.87 -2.80 -38.44
C ALA A 39 -16.39 -1.36 -38.28
N LEU A 40 -17.08 -1.05 -37.18
CA LEU A 40 -17.55 0.29 -36.85
C LEU A 40 -16.38 1.26 -36.64
N LEU A 41 -15.31 0.82 -35.97
CA LEU A 41 -14.10 1.62 -35.78
C LEU A 41 -13.35 1.85 -37.10
N ILE A 42 -13.31 0.86 -38.00
CA ILE A 42 -12.75 0.98 -39.36
C ILE A 42 -13.58 1.97 -40.19
N ILE A 43 -14.91 1.93 -40.08
CA ILE A 43 -15.82 2.83 -40.81
C ILE A 43 -15.74 4.27 -40.28
N LEU A 44 -15.68 4.45 -38.96
CA LEU A 44 -15.68 5.78 -38.32
C LEU A 44 -14.32 6.49 -38.39
N PHE A 45 -13.22 5.73 -38.37
CA PHE A 45 -11.87 6.31 -38.24
C PHE A 45 -10.87 5.86 -39.31
N GLY A 46 -11.25 4.91 -40.18
CA GLY A 46 -10.37 4.32 -41.19
C GLY A 46 -9.46 3.21 -40.64
N GLY A 47 -8.97 2.32 -41.51
CA GLY A 47 -8.08 1.22 -41.13
C GLY A 47 -6.75 1.69 -40.51
N VAL A 48 -6.29 2.90 -40.88
CA VAL A 48 -5.10 3.52 -40.28
C VAL A 48 -5.34 3.86 -38.81
N ALA A 49 -6.48 4.45 -38.46
CA ALA A 49 -6.78 4.79 -37.07
C ALA A 49 -6.99 3.55 -36.20
N VAL A 50 -7.58 2.48 -36.74
CA VAL A 50 -7.71 1.19 -36.02
C VAL A 50 -6.35 0.59 -35.73
N ASN A 51 -5.43 0.60 -36.70
CA ASN A 51 -4.04 0.16 -36.48
C ASN A 51 -3.32 1.02 -35.44
N VAL A 52 -3.56 2.34 -35.43
CA VAL A 52 -3.00 3.25 -34.41
C VAL A 52 -3.57 2.92 -33.02
N ILE A 53 -4.87 2.68 -32.89
CA ILE A 53 -5.52 2.29 -31.63
C ILE A 53 -4.98 0.96 -31.12
N VAL A 54 -4.92 -0.06 -31.99
CA VAL A 54 -4.37 -1.38 -31.63
C VAL A 54 -2.91 -1.26 -31.22
N GLY A 55 -2.11 -0.51 -31.98
CA GLY A 55 -0.71 -0.22 -31.64
C GLY A 55 -0.58 0.43 -30.27
N ALA A 56 -1.40 1.45 -29.98
CA ALA A 56 -1.41 2.12 -28.68
C ALA A 56 -1.77 1.16 -27.53
N VAL A 57 -2.80 0.31 -27.70
CA VAL A 57 -3.21 -0.69 -26.71
C VAL A 57 -2.09 -1.69 -26.45
N VAL A 58 -1.41 -2.19 -27.49
CA VAL A 58 -0.28 -3.11 -27.35
C VAL A 58 0.87 -2.45 -26.58
N VAL A 59 1.21 -1.19 -26.91
CA VAL A 59 2.25 -0.44 -26.19
C VAL A 59 1.89 -0.28 -24.72
N VAL A 60 0.65 0.13 -24.41
CA VAL A 60 0.18 0.27 -23.03
C VAL A 60 0.26 -1.06 -22.28
N TYR A 61 -0.14 -2.16 -22.92
CA TYR A 61 -0.05 -3.49 -22.32
C TYR A 61 1.40 -3.90 -22.04
N VAL A 62 2.32 -3.68 -22.98
CA VAL A 62 3.75 -3.99 -22.81
C VAL A 62 4.36 -3.17 -21.67
N LEU A 63 4.04 -1.88 -21.59
CA LEU A 63 4.50 -1.01 -20.50
C LEU A 63 3.94 -1.46 -19.15
N ALA A 64 2.64 -1.79 -19.09
CA ALA A 64 2.02 -2.32 -17.88
C ALA A 64 2.67 -3.65 -17.47
N PHE A 65 2.87 -4.57 -18.40
CA PHE A 65 3.54 -5.85 -18.17
C PHE A 65 4.96 -5.68 -17.63
N ALA A 66 5.74 -4.76 -18.22
CA ALA A 66 7.07 -4.43 -17.73
C ALA A 66 7.02 -3.86 -16.30
N GLY A 67 6.05 -3.01 -15.99
CA GLY A 67 5.80 -2.50 -14.63
C GLY A 67 5.49 -3.62 -13.63
N PHE A 68 4.64 -4.58 -13.99
CA PHE A 68 4.36 -5.75 -13.16
C PHE A 68 5.59 -6.66 -13.01
N CYS A 69 6.42 -6.81 -14.04
CA CYS A 69 7.68 -7.54 -13.94
C CYS A 69 8.62 -6.88 -12.93
N TYR A 70 8.77 -5.56 -12.98
CA TYR A 70 9.55 -4.82 -12.00
C TYR A 70 9.01 -5.03 -10.57
N ALA A 71 7.70 -4.90 -10.39
CA ALA A 71 7.06 -5.11 -9.10
C ALA A 71 7.15 -6.57 -8.60
N ALA A 72 7.32 -7.54 -9.51
CA ALA A 72 7.43 -8.96 -9.17
C ALA A 72 8.83 -9.38 -8.70
N VAL A 73 9.87 -8.59 -8.97
CA VAL A 73 11.27 -8.93 -8.64
C VAL A 73 11.48 -9.32 -7.17
N PRO A 74 10.95 -8.60 -6.16
CA PRO A 74 11.15 -8.94 -4.75
C PRO A 74 10.55 -10.30 -4.36
N PHE A 75 9.60 -10.82 -5.14
CA PHE A 75 8.89 -12.07 -4.89
C PHE A 75 9.50 -13.26 -5.63
N ALA A 76 10.49 -13.02 -6.49
CA ALA A 76 11.10 -14.06 -7.31
C ALA A 76 12.40 -14.60 -6.67
N SER A 77 12.59 -15.92 -6.67
CA SER A 77 13.85 -16.53 -6.25
C SER A 77 14.94 -16.42 -7.32
N ASN A 78 14.54 -16.31 -8.59
CA ASN A 78 15.38 -16.13 -9.77
C ASN A 78 14.62 -15.37 -10.89
N ALA A 79 15.34 -14.86 -11.89
CA ALA A 79 14.77 -14.01 -12.95
C ALA A 79 13.73 -14.72 -13.83
N VAL A 80 13.79 -16.04 -13.98
CA VAL A 80 12.85 -16.80 -14.84
C VAL A 80 11.43 -16.76 -14.26
N LEU A 81 11.28 -16.67 -12.94
CA LEU A 81 9.97 -16.65 -12.28
C LEU A 81 9.28 -15.28 -12.32
N VAL A 82 10.02 -14.20 -12.57
CA VAL A 82 9.50 -12.82 -12.61
C VAL A 82 8.28 -12.67 -13.53
N PRO A 83 8.31 -13.06 -14.82
CA PRO A 83 7.15 -12.92 -15.70
C PRO A 83 5.93 -13.73 -15.23
N PHE A 84 6.14 -14.91 -14.63
CA PHE A 84 5.02 -15.73 -14.13
C PHE A 84 4.34 -15.08 -12.92
N ILE A 85 5.13 -14.51 -12.01
CA ILE A 85 4.60 -13.76 -10.86
C ILE A 85 3.88 -12.49 -11.34
N ALA A 86 4.45 -11.78 -12.33
CA ALA A 86 3.84 -10.60 -12.93
C ALA A 86 2.47 -10.91 -13.56
N VAL A 87 2.32 -12.05 -14.25
CA VAL A 87 1.02 -12.52 -14.76
C VAL A 87 0.06 -12.80 -13.62
N LYS A 88 0.49 -13.48 -12.55
CA LYS A 88 -0.36 -13.72 -11.37
C LYS A 88 -0.85 -12.42 -10.75
N MET A 89 0.01 -11.42 -10.58
CA MET A 89 -0.37 -10.10 -10.06
C MET A 89 -1.41 -9.42 -10.96
N GLN A 90 -1.23 -9.47 -12.28
CA GLN A 90 -2.21 -8.93 -13.24
C GLN A 90 -3.57 -9.63 -13.12
N LEU A 91 -3.59 -10.97 -13.06
CA LEU A 91 -4.82 -11.73 -12.90
C LEU A 91 -5.56 -11.37 -11.61
N GLN A 92 -4.83 -11.14 -10.51
CA GLN A 92 -5.43 -10.69 -9.25
C GLN A 92 -6.04 -9.29 -9.35
N VAL A 93 -5.35 -8.35 -10.00
CA VAL A 93 -5.88 -6.99 -10.25
C VAL A 93 -7.13 -7.05 -11.13
N VAL A 94 -7.08 -7.80 -12.23
CA VAL A 94 -8.22 -8.00 -13.14
C VAL A 94 -9.40 -8.63 -12.39
N TYR A 95 -9.17 -9.67 -11.58
CA TYR A 95 -10.20 -10.28 -10.75
C TYR A 95 -10.82 -9.27 -9.78
N LEU A 96 -10.01 -8.47 -9.09
CA LEU A 96 -10.50 -7.43 -8.17
C LEU A 96 -11.38 -6.42 -8.90
N LEU A 97 -10.97 -5.95 -10.08
CA LEU A 97 -11.74 -4.99 -10.87
C LEU A 97 -13.07 -5.58 -11.36
N PHE A 98 -13.09 -6.84 -11.81
CA PHE A 98 -14.33 -7.53 -12.14
C PHE A 98 -15.25 -7.68 -10.93
N ALA A 99 -14.71 -8.06 -9.78
CA ALA A 99 -15.48 -8.20 -8.55
C ALA A 99 -16.05 -6.85 -8.09
N TYR A 100 -15.27 -5.77 -8.21
CA TYR A 100 -15.71 -4.41 -7.92
C TYR A 100 -16.84 -3.95 -8.86
N ALA A 101 -16.72 -4.21 -10.16
CA ALA A 101 -17.76 -3.92 -11.14
C ALA A 101 -19.04 -4.75 -10.89
N ALA A 102 -18.91 -6.04 -10.57
CA ALA A 102 -20.03 -6.92 -10.23
C ALA A 102 -20.78 -6.44 -8.97
N ARG A 103 -20.11 -5.73 -8.06
CA ARG A 103 -20.72 -5.06 -6.90
C ARG A 103 -21.33 -3.69 -7.22
N GLY A 104 -21.38 -3.30 -8.49
CA GLY A 104 -21.90 -1.99 -8.92
C GLY A 104 -20.95 -0.85 -8.58
N PHE A 105 -19.64 -1.07 -8.75
CA PHE A 105 -18.58 -0.10 -8.41
C PHE A 105 -18.61 0.30 -6.93
N LYS A 106 -18.84 -0.69 -6.07
CA LYS A 106 -18.82 -0.52 -4.62
C LYS A 106 -17.75 -1.42 -4.01
N PRO A 107 -17.06 -0.92 -2.98
CA PRO A 107 -16.11 -1.74 -2.24
C PRO A 107 -16.84 -2.92 -1.56
N ALA A 108 -16.09 -3.97 -1.24
CA ALA A 108 -16.58 -5.14 -0.52
C ALA A 108 -17.15 -4.76 0.86
N PHE A 109 -16.57 -3.73 1.48
CA PHE A 109 -17.04 -3.16 2.73
C PHE A 109 -17.26 -1.66 2.59
N PRO A 110 -18.34 -1.07 3.14
CA PRO A 110 -18.65 0.36 2.99
C PRO A 110 -17.55 1.32 3.47
N GLN A 111 -16.78 0.89 4.46
CA GLN A 111 -15.68 1.66 5.06
C GLN A 111 -14.36 1.55 4.28
N TRP A 112 -14.30 0.70 3.24
CA TRP A 112 -13.11 0.52 2.42
C TRP A 112 -13.17 1.40 1.16
N THR A 113 -12.01 1.68 0.61
CA THR A 113 -11.87 2.23 -0.73
C THR A 113 -11.38 1.16 -1.69
N LEU A 114 -11.55 1.36 -3.01
CA LEU A 114 -10.96 0.46 -4.00
C LEU A 114 -9.44 0.38 -3.85
N THR A 115 -8.78 1.51 -3.53
CA THR A 115 -7.35 1.55 -3.24
C THR A 115 -6.99 0.67 -2.05
N TYR A 116 -7.77 0.72 -0.97
CA TYR A 116 -7.54 -0.14 0.19
C TYR A 116 -7.71 -1.63 -0.15
N GLU A 117 -8.74 -1.99 -0.92
CA GLU A 117 -8.89 -3.38 -1.41
C GLU A 117 -7.70 -3.84 -2.24
N LEU A 118 -7.24 -2.99 -3.16
CA LEU A 118 -6.08 -3.27 -3.99
C LEU A 118 -4.85 -3.50 -3.11
N THR A 119 -4.56 -2.60 -2.17
CA THR A 119 -3.44 -2.72 -1.24
C THR A 119 -3.56 -3.98 -0.39
N ALA A 120 -4.73 -4.26 0.18
CA ALA A 120 -4.95 -5.44 1.01
C ALA A 120 -4.76 -6.75 0.23
N MET A 121 -5.28 -6.81 -1.00
CA MET A 121 -5.10 -7.95 -1.90
C MET A 121 -3.62 -8.13 -2.25
N MET A 122 -2.93 -7.07 -2.67
CA MET A 122 -1.50 -7.13 -3.05
C MET A 122 -0.61 -7.53 -1.87
N MET A 123 -0.89 -7.01 -0.66
CA MET A 123 -0.18 -7.41 0.55
C MET A 123 -0.41 -8.89 0.89
N ARG A 124 -1.65 -9.38 0.79
CA ARG A 124 -1.94 -10.80 1.01
C ARG A 124 -1.23 -11.68 -0.02
N PHE A 125 -1.27 -11.32 -1.29
CA PHE A 125 -0.55 -12.01 -2.36
C PHE A 125 0.96 -12.06 -2.07
N ALA A 126 1.55 -10.92 -1.72
CA ALA A 126 2.98 -10.80 -1.43
C ALA A 126 3.39 -11.65 -0.22
N PHE A 127 2.68 -11.56 0.90
CA PHE A 127 3.11 -12.17 2.15
C PHE A 127 2.67 -13.63 2.31
N ALA A 128 1.50 -14.02 1.82
CA ALA A 128 1.03 -15.40 1.95
C ALA A 128 1.88 -16.36 1.11
N ASP A 129 2.21 -15.98 -0.12
CA ASP A 129 2.92 -16.85 -1.06
C ASP A 129 4.44 -16.62 -1.07
N TYR A 130 4.89 -15.38 -0.85
CA TYR A 130 6.29 -14.99 -1.05
C TYR A 130 6.96 -14.36 0.17
N GLY A 131 6.28 -14.28 1.31
CA GLY A 131 6.81 -13.65 2.53
C GLY A 131 8.17 -14.19 2.97
N HIS A 132 8.40 -15.50 2.81
CA HIS A 132 9.68 -16.14 3.13
C HIS A 132 10.84 -15.66 2.23
N LEU A 133 10.59 -15.45 0.94
CA LEU A 133 11.61 -14.91 0.02
C LEU A 133 11.90 -13.44 0.31
N VAL A 134 10.84 -12.67 0.55
CA VAL A 134 10.94 -11.26 0.91
C VAL A 134 11.75 -11.12 2.19
N GLY A 135 11.31 -11.74 3.29
CA GLY A 135 11.95 -11.61 4.61
C GLY A 135 13.40 -12.11 4.62
N ASN A 136 13.71 -13.22 3.96
CA ASN A 136 15.02 -13.85 4.11
C ASN A 136 16.07 -13.33 3.12
N LYS A 137 15.66 -12.91 1.92
CA LYS A 137 16.60 -12.60 0.82
C LYS A 137 16.37 -11.23 0.21
N ASN A 138 15.12 -10.90 -0.09
CA ASN A 138 14.79 -9.82 -1.01
C ASN A 138 14.29 -8.53 -0.33
N ALA A 139 14.26 -8.48 1.01
CA ALA A 139 13.70 -7.35 1.76
C ALA A 139 14.32 -6.00 1.38
N HIS A 140 15.64 -5.99 1.14
CA HIS A 140 16.38 -4.80 0.73
C HIS A 140 15.87 -4.19 -0.59
N LEU A 141 15.25 -4.99 -1.47
CA LEU A 141 14.70 -4.53 -2.75
C LEU A 141 13.41 -3.71 -2.58
N LEU A 142 12.75 -3.79 -1.42
CA LEU A 142 11.52 -3.05 -1.13
C LEU A 142 11.78 -1.70 -0.43
N ARG A 143 12.90 -1.56 0.28
CA ARG A 143 13.23 -0.34 1.03
C ARG A 143 13.27 0.91 0.16
N MET A 144 13.95 0.84 -0.98
CA MET A 144 14.08 2.00 -1.89
C MET A 144 12.73 2.39 -2.54
N PRO A 145 11.90 1.46 -3.04
CA PRO A 145 10.53 1.79 -3.44
C PRO A 145 9.71 2.49 -2.35
N PHE A 146 9.76 2.03 -1.10
CA PHE A 146 9.07 2.69 0.01
C PHE A 146 9.60 4.10 0.27
N HIS A 147 10.92 4.25 0.30
CA HIS A 147 11.58 5.55 0.43
C HIS A 147 11.15 6.53 -0.66
N LEU A 148 11.19 6.10 -1.93
CA LEU A 148 10.83 6.93 -3.09
C LEU A 148 9.36 7.34 -3.07
N HIS A 149 8.47 6.43 -2.72
CA HIS A 149 7.05 6.74 -2.57
C HIS A 149 6.83 7.81 -1.48
N GLY A 150 7.41 7.58 -0.30
CA GLY A 150 7.34 8.53 0.82
C GLY A 150 7.88 9.91 0.45
N LYS A 151 9.05 9.96 -0.18
CA LYS A 151 9.68 11.20 -0.67
C LYS A 151 8.81 11.92 -1.70
N PHE A 152 8.17 11.18 -2.60
CA PHE A 152 7.28 11.75 -3.61
C PHE A 152 6.06 12.44 -2.98
N ILE A 153 5.47 11.84 -1.93
CA ILE A 153 4.27 12.36 -1.29
C ILE A 153 4.53 13.34 -0.13
N LEU A 154 5.77 13.44 0.36
CA LEU A 154 6.15 14.20 1.56
C LEU A 154 5.69 15.64 1.51
N LYS A 155 6.02 16.36 0.43
CA LYS A 155 5.74 17.79 0.34
C LYS A 155 4.24 18.09 0.23
N SER A 156 3.50 17.32 -0.55
CA SER A 156 2.05 17.52 -0.73
C SER A 156 1.28 17.18 0.53
N ASN A 157 1.60 16.06 1.19
CA ASN A 157 0.97 15.67 2.45
C ASN A 157 1.27 16.68 3.56
N SER A 158 2.53 17.11 3.70
CA SER A 158 2.88 18.04 4.77
C SER A 158 2.16 19.38 4.63
N ARG A 159 2.00 19.87 3.39
CA ARG A 159 1.19 21.06 3.09
C ARG A 159 -0.28 20.87 3.46
N LEU A 160 -0.86 19.72 3.14
CA LEU A 160 -2.27 19.41 3.45
C LEU A 160 -2.52 19.40 4.96
N HIS A 161 -1.53 18.96 5.73
CA HIS A 161 -1.65 18.77 7.18
C HIS A 161 -1.02 19.89 8.02
N GLY A 162 -0.44 20.91 7.39
CA GLY A 162 0.18 22.04 8.11
C GLY A 162 1.48 21.68 8.83
N THR A 163 2.22 20.70 8.31
CA THR A 163 3.51 20.29 8.87
C THR A 163 4.69 20.75 8.02
N VAL A 164 5.86 20.87 8.66
CA VAL A 164 7.14 21.21 8.04
C VAL A 164 8.08 20.00 8.16
N PRO A 165 8.43 19.35 7.03
CA PRO A 165 9.43 18.30 7.02
C PRO A 165 10.81 18.82 7.40
N GLU A 166 11.46 18.18 8.36
CA GLU A 166 12.80 18.51 8.81
C GLU A 166 13.62 17.22 8.93
N LYS A 167 14.71 17.14 8.15
CA LYS A 167 15.62 15.99 8.19
C LYS A 167 16.45 16.04 9.48
N LEU A 168 16.51 14.91 10.19
CA LEU A 168 17.33 14.73 11.38
C LEU A 168 18.34 13.60 11.15
N VAL A 169 19.62 13.82 11.48
CA VAL A 169 20.65 12.77 11.40
C VAL A 169 21.26 12.57 12.79
N VAL A 170 20.95 11.45 13.43
CA VAL A 170 21.31 11.10 14.81
C VAL A 170 21.54 9.60 14.89
N ASN A 171 22.39 9.13 15.81
CA ASN A 171 22.70 7.70 15.99
C ASN A 171 23.14 7.00 14.69
N GLY A 172 23.74 7.73 13.76
CA GLY A 172 24.18 7.23 12.45
C GLY A 172 23.05 6.96 11.45
N MET A 173 21.83 7.43 11.71
CA MET A 173 20.65 7.20 10.86
C MET A 173 19.98 8.52 10.47
N GLU A 174 19.28 8.49 9.33
CA GLU A 174 18.42 9.59 8.89
C GLU A 174 16.98 9.33 9.33
N HIS A 175 16.41 10.30 10.03
CA HIS A 175 15.03 10.37 10.51
C HIS A 175 14.34 11.58 9.85
N MET A 176 13.01 11.63 9.96
CA MET A 176 12.23 12.75 9.41
C MET A 176 11.25 13.28 10.45
N TRP A 177 11.45 14.52 10.86
CA TRP A 177 10.44 15.27 11.59
C TRP A 177 9.36 15.77 10.64
N LEU A 178 8.12 15.68 11.09
CA LEU A 178 6.99 16.45 10.60
C LEU A 178 6.61 17.42 11.72
N ARG A 179 7.19 18.61 11.71
CA ARG A 179 6.97 19.64 12.73
C ARG A 179 5.63 20.32 12.51
N ASP A 180 4.93 20.68 13.58
CA ASP A 180 3.81 21.63 13.45
C ASP A 180 4.36 22.97 12.93
N ALA A 181 3.74 23.54 11.89
CA ALA A 181 4.14 24.85 11.39
C ALA A 181 3.88 25.96 12.42
N GLU A 182 2.91 25.76 13.32
CA GLU A 182 2.60 26.68 14.41
C GLU A 182 3.12 26.15 15.75
N LYS A 183 4.09 26.84 16.33
CA LYS A 183 4.53 26.57 17.70
C LYS A 183 3.48 27.07 18.69
N LYS A 184 3.05 26.19 19.60
CA LYS A 184 2.17 26.52 20.73
C LYS A 184 2.94 26.40 22.05
N GLU A 185 2.37 26.95 23.12
CA GLU A 185 2.93 26.82 24.46
C GLU A 185 2.98 25.35 24.91
N LYS A 186 1.92 24.60 24.64
CA LYS A 186 1.86 23.15 24.88
C LYS A 186 2.34 22.41 23.63
N ARG A 187 3.16 21.40 23.84
CA ARG A 187 3.72 20.57 22.77
C ARG A 187 3.61 19.10 23.13
N VAL A 188 3.24 18.28 22.15
CA VAL A 188 3.26 16.82 22.21
C VAL A 188 4.16 16.30 21.09
N VAL A 189 4.99 15.31 21.40
CA VAL A 189 5.86 14.65 20.42
C VAL A 189 5.40 13.22 20.25
N VAL A 190 5.16 12.81 19.01
CA VAL A 190 4.90 11.41 18.64
C VAL A 190 6.16 10.85 17.99
N ILE A 191 6.73 9.79 18.55
CA ILE A 191 7.79 9.02 17.91
C ILE A 191 7.14 7.81 17.24
N HIS A 192 7.15 7.80 15.91
CA HIS A 192 6.58 6.72 15.11
C HIS A 192 7.68 5.78 14.63
N PHE A 193 7.59 4.52 15.03
CA PHE A 193 8.46 3.44 14.55
C PHE A 193 7.73 2.65 13.47
N HIS A 194 8.20 2.80 12.24
CA HIS A 194 7.54 2.25 11.07
C HIS A 194 7.40 0.72 11.13
N GLY A 195 6.39 0.19 10.44
CA GLY A 195 6.18 -1.26 10.30
C GLY A 195 7.18 -1.94 9.36
N GLY A 196 6.89 -3.18 8.97
CA GLY A 196 7.75 -3.95 8.05
C GLY A 196 8.61 -5.02 8.72
N ALA A 197 8.14 -5.53 9.86
CA ALA A 197 8.68 -6.70 10.55
C ALA A 197 10.20 -6.65 10.83
N TYR A 198 10.76 -5.45 11.00
CA TYR A 198 12.20 -5.20 11.19
C TYR A 198 13.10 -5.60 10.00
N VAL A 199 12.55 -5.73 8.78
CA VAL A 199 13.34 -6.16 7.61
C VAL A 199 13.13 -5.30 6.37
N VAL A 200 11.89 -4.94 6.02
CA VAL A 200 11.56 -4.56 4.62
C VAL A 200 11.44 -3.08 4.34
N SER A 201 11.17 -2.23 5.33
CA SER A 201 10.62 -0.91 5.05
C SER A 201 11.58 0.27 5.19
N ASP A 202 11.02 1.49 5.10
CA ASP A 202 11.67 2.79 5.26
C ASP A 202 10.74 3.72 6.06
N PRO A 203 11.25 4.58 6.95
CA PRO A 203 10.43 5.50 7.74
C PRO A 203 9.52 6.40 6.89
N LEU A 204 9.93 6.77 5.67
CA LEU A 204 9.12 7.63 4.81
C LEU A 204 7.88 6.91 4.23
N GLN A 205 7.77 5.59 4.34
CA GLN A 205 6.54 4.88 3.94
C GLN A 205 5.30 5.43 4.67
N ASP A 206 5.50 5.87 5.93
CA ASP A 206 4.43 6.22 6.86
C ASP A 206 4.18 7.74 6.92
N VAL A 207 4.67 8.50 5.91
CA VAL A 207 4.47 9.96 5.81
C VAL A 207 3.00 10.37 5.86
N GLU A 208 2.12 9.65 5.16
CA GLU A 208 0.69 9.94 5.19
C GLU A 208 0.11 9.67 6.58
N LEU A 209 0.44 8.51 7.17
CA LEU A 209 -0.01 8.12 8.52
C LEU A 209 0.47 9.13 9.58
N ALA A 210 1.72 9.57 9.52
CA ALA A 210 2.30 10.51 10.47
C ALA A 210 1.65 11.90 10.36
N ASN A 211 1.37 12.37 9.14
CA ASN A 211 0.62 13.61 8.93
C ASN A 211 -0.84 13.51 9.40
N GLN A 212 -1.51 12.37 9.17
CA GLN A 212 -2.84 12.12 9.71
C GLN A 212 -2.82 12.07 11.24
N THR A 213 -1.80 11.46 11.84
CA THR A 213 -1.59 11.39 13.29
C THR A 213 -1.43 12.77 13.89
N HIS A 214 -0.59 13.62 13.28
CA HIS A 214 -0.45 15.03 13.63
C HIS A 214 -1.81 15.73 13.69
N THR A 215 -2.57 15.71 12.60
CA THR A 215 -3.86 16.43 12.51
C THR A 215 -4.90 15.86 13.46
N LYS A 216 -5.01 14.53 13.55
CA LYS A 216 -6.03 13.88 14.38
C LYS A 216 -5.76 14.06 15.86
N LEU A 217 -4.51 13.95 16.29
CA LEU A 217 -4.15 14.16 17.69
C LEU A 217 -4.38 15.63 18.09
N LYS A 218 -3.99 16.58 17.24
CA LYS A 218 -4.26 18.02 17.46
C LYS A 218 -5.76 18.31 17.57
N GLN A 219 -6.58 17.74 16.69
CA GLN A 219 -8.05 17.83 16.76
C GLN A 219 -8.59 17.24 18.07
N ILE A 220 -8.15 16.05 18.46
CA ILE A 220 -8.60 15.39 19.68
C ILE A 220 -8.25 16.22 20.93
N LEU A 221 -7.01 16.71 21.02
CA LEU A 221 -6.54 17.55 22.13
C LEU A 221 -7.37 18.82 22.26
N LYS A 222 -7.67 19.48 21.13
CA LYS A 222 -8.48 20.69 21.11
C LYS A 222 -9.95 20.43 21.43
N ASP A 223 -10.59 19.50 20.72
CA ASP A 223 -12.04 19.34 20.76
C ASP A 223 -12.51 18.64 22.04
N LYS A 224 -11.77 17.62 22.49
CA LYS A 224 -12.16 16.82 23.67
C LYS A 224 -11.58 17.36 24.97
N TYR A 225 -10.35 17.88 24.94
CA TYR A 225 -9.61 18.26 26.14
C TYR A 225 -9.37 19.77 26.26
N GLN A 226 -9.79 20.57 25.27
CA GLN A 226 -9.61 22.03 25.25
C GLN A 226 -8.14 22.45 25.43
N ILE A 227 -7.24 21.62 24.90
CA ILE A 227 -5.79 21.85 24.88
C ILE A 227 -5.41 22.30 23.48
N ASP A 228 -5.00 23.56 23.34
CA ASP A 228 -4.32 24.04 22.14
C ASP A 228 -2.83 23.68 22.25
N ALA A 229 -2.40 22.67 21.50
CA ALA A 229 -1.03 22.18 21.50
C ALA A 229 -0.51 22.01 20.07
N SER A 230 0.80 22.21 19.91
CA SER A 230 1.51 21.75 18.72
C SER A 230 1.77 20.25 18.84
N VAL A 231 1.68 19.54 17.73
CA VAL A 231 1.98 18.11 17.65
C VAL A 231 3.10 17.90 16.65
N ASP A 232 4.25 17.44 17.09
CA ASP A 232 5.32 17.03 16.18
C ASP A 232 5.31 15.51 16.04
N VAL A 233 5.59 15.00 14.84
CA VAL A 233 5.72 13.55 14.61
C VAL A 233 7.09 13.25 14.04
N LEU A 234 7.86 12.42 14.74
CA LEU A 234 9.15 11.91 14.28
C LEU A 234 8.94 10.55 13.62
N LEU A 235 9.18 10.47 12.31
CA LEU A 235 9.38 9.20 11.63
C LEU A 235 10.78 8.70 11.96
N ALA A 236 10.86 7.86 12.99
CA ALA A 236 12.13 7.34 13.48
C ALA A 236 12.57 6.14 12.65
N ASN A 237 13.80 6.21 12.14
CA ASN A 237 14.47 5.10 11.50
C ASN A 237 15.17 4.21 12.54
N TYR A 238 15.33 2.94 12.20
CA TYR A 238 16.04 1.96 13.02
C TYR A 238 16.73 0.95 12.10
N ARG A 239 17.83 0.36 12.57
CA ARG A 239 18.56 -0.65 11.79
C ARG A 239 17.77 -1.96 11.73
N MET A 240 17.83 -2.59 10.56
CA MET A 240 17.00 -3.75 10.22
C MET A 240 17.82 -5.00 9.90
N ALA A 241 17.20 -6.15 10.13
CA ALA A 241 17.68 -7.43 9.63
C ALA A 241 17.65 -7.45 8.08
N PRO A 242 18.45 -8.32 7.43
CA PRO A 242 19.40 -9.25 8.01
C PRO A 242 20.75 -8.61 8.42
N GLN A 243 20.99 -7.34 8.07
CA GLN A 243 22.28 -6.69 8.36
C GLN A 243 22.50 -6.44 9.85
N PHE A 244 21.42 -6.12 10.57
CA PHE A 244 21.45 -5.85 12.00
C PHE A 244 20.39 -6.70 12.68
N LEU A 245 20.83 -7.77 13.35
CA LEU A 245 19.95 -8.71 14.02
C LEU A 245 19.41 -8.13 15.34
N TYR A 246 18.40 -8.79 15.88
CA TYR A 246 17.91 -8.54 17.23
C TYR A 246 19.07 -8.53 18.25
N PRO A 247 19.13 -7.58 19.21
CA PRO A 247 18.10 -6.58 19.55
C PRO A 247 18.29 -5.20 18.90
N THR A 248 19.17 -5.05 17.90
CA THR A 248 19.65 -3.73 17.40
C THR A 248 18.54 -2.71 17.14
N ALA A 249 17.44 -3.11 16.49
CA ALA A 249 16.33 -2.20 16.23
C ALA A 249 15.70 -1.62 17.51
N LEU A 250 15.58 -2.44 18.57
CA LEU A 250 15.01 -1.99 19.84
C LEU A 250 15.96 -1.03 20.56
N ASP A 251 17.26 -1.30 20.50
CA ASP A 251 18.27 -0.40 21.04
C ASP A 251 18.23 0.96 20.33
N ASP A 252 18.08 0.95 19.00
CA ASP A 252 17.92 2.16 18.18
C ASP A 252 16.66 2.94 18.55
N CYS A 253 15.52 2.26 18.69
CA CYS A 253 14.26 2.87 19.11
C CYS A 253 14.38 3.54 20.49
N PHE A 254 15.00 2.84 21.45
CA PHE A 254 15.18 3.38 22.80
C PHE A 254 16.20 4.53 22.83
N ALA A 255 17.27 4.45 22.05
CA ALA A 255 18.23 5.55 21.90
C ALA A 255 17.58 6.79 21.28
N MET A 256 16.67 6.62 20.32
CA MET A 256 15.91 7.72 19.73
C MET A 256 14.96 8.37 20.76
N TYR A 257 14.27 7.56 21.58
CA TYR A 257 13.45 8.09 22.67
C TYR A 257 14.26 8.94 23.65
N LYS A 258 15.42 8.44 24.10
CA LYS A 258 16.33 9.21 24.97
C LYS A 258 16.78 10.51 24.31
N TYR A 259 17.22 10.45 23.06
CA TYR A 259 17.64 11.64 22.33
C TYR A 259 16.52 12.70 22.30
N VAL A 260 15.27 12.30 22.05
CA VAL A 260 14.13 13.24 22.04
C VAL A 260 13.98 13.91 23.41
N LEU A 261 14.05 13.16 24.52
CA LEU A 261 13.97 13.77 25.85
C LEU A 261 15.12 14.74 26.13
N ASP A 262 16.34 14.35 25.74
CA ASP A 262 17.55 15.09 26.06
C ASP A 262 17.75 16.34 25.18
N ASN A 263 17.19 16.37 23.96
CA ASN A 263 17.49 17.41 22.96
C ASN A 263 16.27 18.21 22.49
N GLU A 264 15.04 17.75 22.71
CA GLU A 264 13.83 18.43 22.24
C GLU A 264 13.10 19.19 23.35
N GLU A 265 13.71 19.36 24.54
CA GLU A 265 13.13 20.07 25.69
C GLU A 265 11.71 19.59 26.02
N ILE A 266 11.48 18.28 25.95
CA ILE A 266 10.15 17.68 26.11
C ILE A 266 10.13 16.73 27.32
N ALA A 267 9.10 16.88 28.15
CA ALA A 267 8.92 15.99 29.30
C ALA A 267 8.43 14.59 28.84
N PRO A 268 8.80 13.50 29.54
CA PRO A 268 8.40 12.14 29.17
C PRO A 268 6.88 11.93 29.03
N ASN A 269 6.09 12.63 29.84
CA ASN A 269 4.62 12.55 29.81
C ASN A 269 3.97 13.29 28.62
N HIS A 270 4.78 13.97 27.79
CA HIS A 270 4.35 14.61 26.55
C HIS A 270 4.83 13.85 25.29
N VAL A 271 5.39 12.66 25.47
CA VAL A 271 5.85 11.80 24.38
C VAL A 271 4.90 10.61 24.21
N VAL A 272 4.47 10.36 22.96
CA VAL A 272 3.68 9.19 22.56
C VAL A 272 4.53 8.33 21.64
N LEU A 273 4.50 7.01 21.84
CA LEU A 273 5.13 6.05 20.93
C LEU A 273 4.05 5.44 20.03
N SER A 274 4.32 5.35 18.73
CA SER A 274 3.42 4.78 17.72
C SER A 274 4.12 3.78 16.82
#